data_AF-A0AAE0I0V5-F1
#
_entry.id   AF-A0AAE0I0V5-F1
#
_cell.length_a   1.000
_cell.length_b   1.000
_cell.length_c   1.000
_cell.angle_alpha   90.00
_cell.angle_beta   90.00
_cell.angle_gamma   90.00
#
_symmetry.space_group_name_H-M   'P 1'
#
loop_
_entity.id
_entity.type
_entity.pdbx_description
1 polymer ?
#
loop_
_entity_poly.entity_id
_entity_poly.type
_entity_poly.pdbx_seq_one_letter_code
_entity_poly.pdbx_strand_id
1 'polypeptide(L)'
;MASDDNSTSDEPGVYSLPDLINRARSEYHRAVKYVDPKVREAQRLACEIARRVVRDIYRFLASRNVQIGIAVIIGLLILSAALAVLSVVAYLLFYNRFLPDQLTTVPVHLQYGYGANCWGLTSLAHTNLKTLQPYDISLSLTVPRSPANLERGNFMVAVHLLYNPKLSRPSTPWQERLTYFAGADGEPLIPTESDPGLAIADKVVMYTATRPALIPYTHPVVELASRLLFLPYHIFYPHSEATTLKIGVVERLAFPRAGILPNSVYVEVQAGQTLQTYKASVTFSAQLGGLRWAMYQFWGIPAFVVFTFTFWAVSMSSTLTALAAIGAWINCPEPVKKVRKEIQEDRKGKGQATIKAEGEHNEDGLSDTERTFPSSSKQPALKFEGRIKQEEGVDDSVAQLVNVPPAAEADDEDDGDDFGDPPPDYRDSGIGTSYDDSVVSREGVKRRRSGQGLRRGG
;
A
#
# COMPACT_ATOMS: atom_id res chain seq x y z
N MET A 1 19.40 3.50 -112.62
CA MET A 1 20.15 2.30 -113.05
C MET A 1 21.40 2.26 -112.17
N ALA A 2 21.56 1.21 -111.35
CA ALA A 2 22.70 0.87 -110.47
C ALA A 2 23.08 1.91 -109.39
N SER A 3 22.98 1.63 -108.09
CA SER A 3 23.86 0.79 -107.24
C SER A 3 25.29 1.33 -107.14
N ASP A 4 25.70 1.75 -105.94
CA ASP A 4 26.86 1.19 -105.23
C ASP A 4 26.97 1.67 -103.77
N ASP A 5 27.54 0.77 -102.98
CA ASP A 5 27.75 0.72 -101.53
C ASP A 5 28.67 1.83 -100.97
N ASN A 6 28.62 2.08 -99.64
CA ASN A 6 29.66 1.65 -98.69
C ASN A 6 29.46 2.18 -97.25
N SER A 7 29.69 1.26 -96.31
CA SER A 7 29.98 1.35 -94.87
C SER A 7 31.19 2.27 -94.53
N THR A 8 31.61 2.67 -93.32
CA THR A 8 31.38 2.35 -91.89
C THR A 8 32.07 3.46 -91.06
N SER A 9 31.57 3.81 -89.86
CA SER A 9 32.32 3.95 -88.58
C SER A 9 31.47 4.74 -87.57
N ASP A 10 31.43 4.32 -86.29
CA ASP A 10 31.58 5.25 -85.14
C ASP A 10 31.49 4.58 -83.75
N GLU A 11 32.15 5.28 -82.82
CA GLU A 11 32.62 5.08 -81.45
C GLU A 11 31.61 4.72 -80.32
N PRO A 12 32.10 4.32 -79.12
CA PRO A 12 31.26 3.96 -77.97
C PRO A 12 30.57 5.16 -77.31
N GLY A 13 29.25 5.25 -77.50
CA GLY A 13 28.40 6.29 -76.93
C GLY A 13 28.22 6.23 -75.40
N VAL A 14 28.32 7.40 -74.78
CA VAL A 14 27.95 7.72 -73.40
C VAL A 14 26.46 7.39 -73.17
N TYR A 15 26.17 6.36 -72.38
CA TYR A 15 24.78 5.93 -72.13
C TYR A 15 24.07 6.92 -71.19
N SER A 16 22.88 7.34 -71.61
CA SER A 16 21.97 8.18 -70.82
C SER A 16 21.45 7.42 -69.59
N LEU A 17 21.17 8.13 -68.48
CA LEU A 17 20.59 7.54 -67.25
C LEU A 17 19.39 6.60 -67.52
N PRO A 18 18.44 6.93 -68.43
CA PRO A 18 17.35 6.01 -68.77
C PRO A 18 17.81 4.73 -69.49
N ASP A 19 18.88 4.77 -70.29
CA ASP A 19 19.43 3.56 -70.92
C ASP A 19 20.11 2.63 -69.90
N LEU A 20 20.80 3.20 -68.92
CA LEU A 20 21.34 2.45 -67.79
C LEU A 20 20.23 1.81 -66.95
N ILE A 21 19.13 2.52 -66.71
CA ILE A 21 17.95 1.98 -66.01
C ILE A 21 17.32 0.86 -66.84
N ASN A 22 17.17 1.04 -68.14
CA ASN A 22 16.58 0.02 -69.02
C ASN A 22 17.47 -1.22 -69.12
N ARG A 23 18.80 -1.04 -69.15
CA ARG A 23 19.76 -2.15 -69.15
C ARG A 23 19.78 -2.87 -67.80
N ALA A 24 19.83 -2.14 -66.68
CA ALA A 24 19.72 -2.71 -65.34
C ALA A 24 18.38 -3.43 -65.15
N ARG A 25 17.28 -2.91 -65.69
CA ARG A 25 15.96 -3.56 -65.71
C ARG A 25 15.98 -4.83 -66.55
N SER A 26 16.65 -4.83 -67.69
CA SER A 26 16.79 -6.00 -68.56
C SER A 26 17.65 -7.09 -67.90
N GLU A 27 18.74 -6.71 -67.23
CA GLU A 27 19.62 -7.63 -66.50
C GLU A 27 18.95 -8.15 -65.23
N TYR A 28 18.19 -7.31 -64.52
CA TYR A 28 17.33 -7.74 -63.42
C TYR A 28 16.27 -8.73 -63.91
N HIS A 29 15.59 -8.46 -65.03
CA HIS A 29 14.65 -9.40 -65.63
C HIS A 29 15.32 -10.70 -66.11
N ARG A 30 16.58 -10.64 -66.58
CA ARG A 30 17.37 -11.80 -66.96
C ARG A 30 17.79 -12.63 -65.74
N ALA A 31 18.25 -11.99 -64.67
CA ALA A 31 18.60 -12.62 -63.40
C ALA A 31 17.38 -13.27 -62.74
N VAL A 32 16.23 -12.58 -62.75
CA VAL A 32 14.94 -13.13 -62.31
C VAL A 32 14.49 -14.31 -63.17
N LYS A 33 14.90 -14.39 -64.45
CA LYS A 33 14.60 -15.54 -65.33
C LYS A 33 15.43 -16.79 -64.98
N TYR A 34 16.61 -16.64 -64.39
CA TYR A 34 17.50 -17.72 -63.94
C TYR A 34 17.31 -18.16 -62.49
N VAL A 35 16.41 -17.51 -61.73
CA VAL A 35 15.95 -18.05 -60.45
C VAL A 35 15.19 -19.34 -60.75
N ASP A 36 15.75 -20.46 -60.29
CA ASP A 36 15.23 -21.81 -60.47
C ASP A 36 13.70 -21.83 -60.33
N PRO A 37 12.97 -22.45 -61.27
CA PRO A 37 11.50 -22.49 -61.22
C PRO A 37 11.00 -23.04 -59.87
N LYS A 38 11.76 -23.97 -59.27
CA LYS A 38 11.52 -24.52 -57.94
C LYS A 38 11.60 -23.49 -56.81
N VAL A 39 12.53 -22.54 -56.88
CA VAL A 39 12.68 -21.47 -55.87
C VAL A 39 11.52 -20.49 -55.96
N ARG A 40 11.03 -20.21 -57.17
CA ARG A 40 9.87 -19.33 -57.39
C ARG A 40 8.56 -19.98 -56.93
N GLU A 41 8.41 -21.29 -57.12
CA GLU A 41 7.30 -22.07 -56.58
C GLU A 41 7.36 -22.16 -55.05
N ALA A 42 8.54 -22.38 -54.47
CA ALA A 42 8.74 -22.37 -53.03
C ALA A 42 8.38 -21.01 -52.41
N GLN A 43 8.75 -19.90 -53.04
CA GLN A 43 8.39 -18.55 -52.58
C GLN A 43 6.88 -18.28 -52.67
N ARG A 44 6.20 -18.78 -53.72
CA ARG A 44 4.74 -18.67 -53.86
C ARG A 44 4.02 -19.49 -52.80
N LEU A 45 4.45 -20.73 -52.58
CA LEU A 45 3.91 -21.60 -51.53
C LEU A 45 4.16 -21.00 -50.14
N ALA A 46 5.36 -20.48 -49.86
CA ALA A 46 5.66 -19.80 -48.60
C ALA A 46 4.79 -18.55 -48.41
N CYS A 47 4.57 -17.74 -49.45
CA CYS A 47 3.73 -16.55 -49.39
C CYS A 47 2.24 -16.92 -49.21
N GLU A 48 1.79 -18.03 -49.80
CA GLU A 48 0.42 -18.52 -49.67
C GLU A 48 0.15 -19.16 -48.30
N ILE A 49 1.13 -19.90 -47.77
CA ILE A 49 1.11 -20.41 -46.39
C ILE A 49 1.10 -19.22 -45.41
N ALA A 50 1.98 -18.23 -45.60
CA ALA A 50 2.00 -17.03 -44.76
C ALA A 50 0.65 -16.28 -44.81
N ARG A 51 0.04 -16.11 -45.99
CA ARG A 51 -1.30 -15.51 -46.11
C ARG A 51 -2.40 -16.33 -45.46
N ARG A 52 -2.34 -17.67 -45.53
CA ARG A 52 -3.31 -18.54 -44.85
C ARG A 52 -3.18 -18.41 -43.34
N VAL A 53 -1.96 -18.50 -42.82
CA VAL A 53 -1.67 -18.32 -41.38
C VAL A 53 -2.16 -16.95 -40.89
N VAL A 54 -1.83 -15.86 -41.60
CA VAL A 54 -2.29 -14.51 -41.22
C VAL A 54 -3.82 -14.40 -41.26
N ARG A 55 -4.47 -14.98 -42.28
CA ARG A 55 -5.93 -14.97 -42.42
C ARG A 55 -6.62 -15.80 -41.34
N ASP A 56 -6.04 -16.93 -40.97
CA ASP A 56 -6.58 -17.82 -39.95
C ASP A 56 -6.41 -17.22 -38.55
N ILE A 57 -5.27 -16.55 -38.29
CA ILE A 57 -5.08 -15.70 -37.11
C ILE A 57 -6.12 -14.57 -37.08
N TYR A 58 -6.34 -13.88 -38.20
CA TYR A 58 -7.31 -12.80 -38.28
C TYR A 58 -8.75 -13.29 -38.06
N ARG A 59 -9.13 -14.44 -38.62
CA ARG A 59 -10.44 -15.07 -38.41
C ARG A 59 -10.63 -15.56 -36.97
N PHE A 60 -9.56 -16.07 -36.36
CA PHE A 60 -9.57 -16.48 -34.95
C PHE A 60 -9.77 -15.27 -34.03
N LEU A 61 -9.02 -14.18 -34.24
CA LEU A 61 -9.21 -12.91 -33.52
C LEU A 61 -10.57 -12.24 -33.81
N ALA A 62 -11.11 -12.41 -35.02
CA ALA A 62 -12.42 -11.87 -35.41
C ALA A 62 -13.61 -12.66 -34.88
N SER A 63 -13.40 -13.78 -34.20
CA SER A 63 -14.51 -14.57 -33.63
C SER A 63 -15.13 -13.84 -32.43
N ARG A 64 -16.47 -13.87 -32.33
CA ARG A 64 -17.23 -13.12 -31.30
C ARG A 64 -16.80 -13.48 -29.86
N ASN A 65 -16.50 -14.74 -29.60
CA ASN A 65 -16.07 -15.21 -28.27
C ASN A 65 -14.66 -14.73 -27.93
N VAL A 66 -13.76 -14.68 -28.92
CA VAL A 66 -12.39 -14.16 -28.74
C VAL A 66 -12.43 -12.64 -28.58
N GLN A 67 -13.28 -11.92 -29.31
CA GLN A 67 -13.46 -10.47 -29.13
C GLN A 67 -13.98 -10.12 -27.73
N ILE A 68 -14.92 -10.89 -27.19
CA ILE A 68 -15.40 -10.72 -25.81
C ILE A 68 -14.26 -10.99 -24.81
N GLY A 69 -13.50 -12.07 -25.00
CA GLY A 69 -12.34 -12.38 -24.16
C GLY A 69 -11.28 -11.29 -24.17
N ILE A 70 -10.92 -10.78 -25.35
CA ILE A 70 -9.98 -9.67 -25.52
C ILE A 70 -10.52 -8.39 -24.85
N ALA A 71 -11.80 -8.07 -25.04
CA ALA A 71 -12.40 -6.90 -24.41
C ALA A 71 -12.39 -7.00 -22.87
N VAL A 72 -12.63 -8.19 -22.31
CA VAL A 72 -12.53 -8.45 -20.87
C VAL A 72 -11.09 -8.30 -20.38
N ILE A 73 -10.11 -8.86 -21.10
CA ILE A 73 -8.69 -8.71 -20.74
C ILE A 73 -8.28 -7.24 -20.78
N ILE A 74 -8.64 -6.50 -21.82
CA ILE A 74 -8.36 -5.06 -21.92
C ILE A 74 -9.05 -4.31 -20.76
N GLY A 75 -10.30 -4.63 -20.45
CA GLY A 75 -11.01 -4.05 -19.31
C GLY A 75 -10.31 -4.31 -17.96
N LEU A 76 -9.85 -5.54 -17.74
CA LEU A 76 -9.08 -5.90 -16.55
C LEU A 76 -7.72 -5.19 -16.49
N LEU A 77 -7.04 -5.00 -17.62
CA LEU A 77 -5.79 -4.25 -17.69
C LEU A 77 -6.00 -2.76 -17.35
N ILE A 78 -7.05 -2.14 -17.88
CA ILE A 78 -7.41 -0.74 -17.55
C ILE A 78 -7.75 -0.62 -16.06
N LEU A 79 -8.55 -1.54 -15.52
CA LEU A 79 -8.92 -1.57 -14.11
C LEU A 79 -7.70 -1.75 -13.21
N SER A 80 -6.81 -2.68 -13.58
CA SER A 80 -5.53 -2.91 -12.90
C SER A 80 -4.65 -1.65 -12.89
N ALA A 81 -4.54 -0.96 -14.03
CA ALA A 81 -3.78 0.29 -14.12
C ALA A 81 -4.41 1.41 -13.27
N ALA A 82 -5.74 1.53 -13.26
CA ALA A 82 -6.45 2.50 -12.41
C ALA A 82 -6.24 2.22 -10.92
N LEU A 83 -6.30 0.96 -10.50
CA LEU A 83 -6.01 0.53 -9.12
C LEU A 83 -4.55 0.78 -8.75
N ALA A 84 -3.61 0.62 -9.68
CA ALA A 84 -2.20 0.94 -9.45
C ALA A 84 -2.01 2.45 -9.20
N VAL A 85 -2.65 3.32 -9.97
CA VAL A 85 -2.62 4.77 -9.74
C VAL A 85 -3.23 5.12 -8.37
N LEU A 86 -4.39 4.53 -8.04
CA LEU A 86 -5.00 4.71 -6.73
C LEU A 86 -4.08 4.25 -5.59
N SER A 87 -3.36 3.15 -5.79
CA SER A 87 -2.38 2.65 -4.83
C SER A 87 -1.24 3.62 -4.57
N VAL A 88 -0.74 4.27 -5.62
CA VAL A 88 0.30 5.29 -5.49
C VAL A 88 -0.21 6.48 -4.68
N VAL A 89 -1.42 6.97 -5.00
CA VAL A 89 -2.04 8.07 -4.25
C VAL A 89 -2.26 7.69 -2.78
N ALA A 90 -2.77 6.49 -2.52
CA ALA A 90 -2.99 5.98 -1.17
C ALA A 90 -1.68 5.90 -0.38
N TYR A 91 -0.60 5.42 -1.00
CA TYR A 91 0.73 5.41 -0.36
C TYR A 91 1.22 6.83 -0.05
N LEU A 92 1.11 7.77 -0.99
CA LEU A 92 1.56 9.15 -0.76
C LEU A 92 0.80 9.82 0.39
N LEU A 93 -0.52 9.60 0.45
CA LEU A 93 -1.35 10.08 1.58
C LEU A 93 -0.94 9.44 2.89
N PHE A 94 -0.72 8.12 2.89
CA PHE A 94 -0.24 7.39 4.06
C PHE A 94 1.12 7.90 4.53
N TYR A 95 2.08 8.04 3.62
CA TYR A 95 3.43 8.52 3.90
C TYR A 95 3.39 9.91 4.56
N ASN A 96 2.69 10.87 3.95
CA ASN A 96 2.60 12.24 4.46
C ASN A 96 1.85 12.34 5.80
N ARG A 97 0.87 11.46 6.05
CA ARG A 97 0.11 11.47 7.30
C ARG A 97 0.81 10.72 8.43
N PHE A 98 1.48 9.62 8.12
CA PHE A 98 2.02 8.67 9.09
C PHE A 98 3.45 8.99 9.53
N LEU A 99 4.30 9.49 8.62
CA LEU A 99 5.67 9.86 8.95
C LEU A 99 5.71 11.29 9.52
N PRO A 100 6.33 11.50 10.69
CA PRO A 100 6.74 12.83 11.14
C PRO A 100 7.96 13.31 10.34
N ASP A 101 8.20 14.61 10.39
CA ASP A 101 9.48 15.17 9.97
C ASP A 101 10.59 14.66 10.92
N GLN A 102 11.70 14.16 10.35
CA GLN A 102 12.78 13.58 11.15
C GLN A 102 13.57 14.63 11.94
N LEU A 103 13.72 15.82 11.37
CA LEU A 103 14.45 16.93 11.98
C LEU A 103 13.64 18.22 11.79
N THR A 104 13.06 18.71 12.88
CA THR A 104 12.30 19.95 12.88
C THR A 104 13.05 20.99 13.69
N THR A 105 13.64 21.97 13.01
CA THR A 105 14.37 23.07 13.66
C THR A 105 13.54 24.33 13.66
N VAL A 106 13.26 24.86 14.85
CA VAL A 106 12.46 26.06 15.06
C VAL A 106 13.36 27.15 15.64
N PRO A 107 13.43 28.35 15.03
CA PRO A 107 14.18 29.45 15.60
C PRO A 107 13.51 29.95 16.89
N VAL A 108 14.35 30.29 17.87
CA VAL A 108 13.92 30.94 19.11
C VAL A 108 14.56 32.31 19.16
N HIS A 109 13.72 33.32 19.27
CA HIS A 109 14.16 34.70 19.43
C HIS A 109 14.23 35.01 20.92
N LEU A 110 15.45 35.10 21.44
CA LEU A 110 15.68 35.48 22.83
C LEU A 110 15.45 36.99 23.00
N GLN A 111 14.70 37.33 24.02
CA GLN A 111 14.42 38.68 24.50
C GLN A 111 15.36 38.98 25.68
N TYR A 112 15.84 40.22 25.71
CA TYR A 112 16.78 40.71 26.71
C TYR A 112 16.20 41.95 27.41
N GLY A 113 16.67 42.22 28.62
CA GLY A 113 16.25 43.38 29.40
C GLY A 113 14.92 43.21 30.15
N TYR A 114 14.27 42.05 30.00
CA TYR A 114 13.03 41.73 30.68
C TYR A 114 13.20 40.50 31.57
N GLY A 115 12.96 40.66 32.87
CA GLY A 115 13.17 39.63 33.87
C GLY A 115 14.64 39.39 34.24
N ALA A 116 14.88 38.37 35.06
CA ALA A 116 16.22 38.04 35.55
C ALA A 116 17.12 37.40 34.48
N ASN A 117 16.53 36.66 33.54
CA ASN A 117 17.20 35.83 32.54
C ASN A 117 16.68 36.14 31.14
N CYS A 118 17.50 35.96 30.11
CA CYS A 118 17.01 36.07 28.74
C CYS A 118 16.15 34.86 28.38
N TRP A 119 15.04 35.12 27.71
CA TRP A 119 14.02 34.10 27.42
C TRP A 119 13.45 34.27 26.03
N GLY A 120 12.90 33.21 25.46
CA GLY A 120 12.30 33.25 24.14
C GLY A 120 11.13 32.29 24.03
N LEU A 121 10.06 32.74 23.39
CA LEU A 121 8.86 31.95 23.14
C LEU A 121 8.70 31.75 21.63
N THR A 122 8.52 30.50 21.21
CA THR A 122 8.32 30.17 19.79
C THR A 122 7.11 29.25 19.60
N SER A 123 6.44 29.37 18.45
CA SER A 123 5.28 28.55 18.12
C SER A 123 5.68 27.27 17.39
N LEU A 124 5.10 26.16 17.79
CA LEU A 124 5.23 24.84 17.18
C LEU A 124 4.10 24.53 16.19
N ALA A 125 3.18 25.47 15.92
CA ALA A 125 1.99 25.23 15.09
C ALA A 125 2.32 24.72 13.68
N HIS A 126 3.47 25.08 13.13
CA HIS A 126 3.92 24.67 11.79
C HIS A 126 4.70 23.35 11.80
N THR A 127 4.92 22.74 12.96
CA THR A 127 5.70 21.51 13.10
C THR A 127 4.82 20.27 12.99
N ASN A 128 5.26 19.26 12.25
CA ASN A 128 4.53 17.99 12.09
C ASN A 128 4.85 17.01 13.22
N LEU A 129 4.68 17.44 14.48
CA LEU A 129 4.86 16.58 15.64
C LEU A 129 3.70 15.59 15.74
N LYS A 130 4.03 14.34 16.08
CA LYS A 130 3.11 13.20 16.21
C LYS A 130 3.05 12.71 17.65
N THR A 131 1.87 12.26 18.08
CA THR A 131 1.70 11.55 19.36
C THR A 131 2.29 10.14 19.29
N LEU A 132 2.62 9.57 20.45
CA LEU A 132 3.24 8.23 20.58
C LEU A 132 4.54 8.07 19.77
N GLN A 133 5.21 9.17 19.46
CA GLN A 133 6.48 9.19 18.77
C GLN A 133 7.52 9.79 19.73
N PRO A 134 8.61 9.07 20.04
CA PRO A 134 9.69 9.63 20.83
C PRO A 134 10.48 10.66 20.02
N TYR A 135 10.76 11.81 20.65
CA TYR A 135 11.60 12.88 20.12
C TYR A 135 12.75 13.19 21.07
N ASP A 136 13.92 13.44 20.49
CA ASP A 136 15.03 14.09 21.18
C ASP A 136 14.96 15.59 20.94
N ILE A 137 15.05 16.37 22.01
CA ILE A 137 14.96 17.82 21.96
C ILE A 137 16.34 18.36 22.28
N SER A 138 16.90 19.14 21.35
CA SER A 138 18.18 19.80 21.53
C SER A 138 18.04 21.30 21.31
N LEU A 139 18.76 22.09 22.10
CA LEU A 139 18.88 23.53 21.90
C LEU A 139 20.24 23.81 21.27
N SER A 140 20.23 24.50 20.14
CA SER A 140 21.42 25.05 19.50
C SER A 140 21.50 26.54 19.78
N LEU A 141 22.52 26.94 20.54
CA LEU A 141 22.78 28.33 20.94
C LEU A 141 24.07 28.82 20.28
N THR A 142 23.99 29.80 19.40
CA THR A 142 25.17 30.39 18.73
C THR A 142 25.60 31.65 19.48
N VAL A 143 26.76 31.58 20.13
CA VAL A 143 27.30 32.64 21.00
C VAL A 143 28.62 33.21 20.45
N PRO A 144 28.87 34.52 20.57
CA PRO A 144 30.19 35.08 20.35
C PRO A 144 31.15 34.67 21.47
N ARG A 145 32.45 34.63 21.15
CA ARG A 145 33.53 34.49 22.12
C ARG A 145 33.91 35.85 22.73
N SER A 146 32.92 36.56 23.28
CA SER A 146 33.15 37.83 23.97
C SER A 146 33.63 37.61 25.41
N PRO A 147 34.38 38.55 26.02
CA PRO A 147 34.82 38.44 27.41
C PRO A 147 33.67 38.17 28.39
N ALA A 148 32.54 38.86 28.21
CA ALA A 148 31.34 38.67 29.03
C ALA A 148 30.80 37.22 28.99
N ASN A 149 30.88 36.57 27.83
CA ASN A 149 30.45 35.18 27.67
C ASN A 149 31.48 34.20 28.25
N LEU A 150 32.77 34.45 28.05
CA LEU A 150 33.85 33.59 28.54
C LEU A 150 33.95 33.62 30.08
N GLU A 151 33.75 34.80 30.69
CA GLU A 151 33.76 34.98 32.14
C GLU A 151 32.53 34.38 32.82
N ARG A 152 31.45 34.12 32.07
CA ARG A 152 30.19 33.66 32.65
C ARG A 152 30.28 32.26 33.29
N GLY A 153 31.17 31.42 32.76
CA GLY A 153 31.35 30.03 33.20
C GLY A 153 30.11 29.17 32.91
N ASN A 154 29.79 28.27 33.83
CA ASN A 154 28.62 27.40 33.71
C ASN A 154 27.33 28.21 33.85
N PHE A 155 26.38 27.92 32.97
CA PHE A 155 25.01 28.45 33.06
C PHE A 155 24.00 27.34 32.81
N MET A 156 22.77 27.54 33.27
CA MET A 156 21.68 26.59 33.04
C MET A 156 20.82 27.07 31.88
N VAL A 157 20.22 26.13 31.16
CA VAL A 157 19.20 26.42 30.17
C VAL A 157 17.96 25.58 30.49
N ALA A 158 16.83 26.26 30.61
CA ALA A 158 15.53 25.66 30.84
C ALA A 158 14.70 25.69 29.55
N VAL A 159 14.06 24.57 29.23
CA VAL A 159 13.13 24.47 28.12
C VAL A 159 11.81 23.91 28.65
N HIS A 160 10.75 24.65 28.35
CA HIS A 160 9.39 24.34 28.74
C HIS A 160 8.55 24.12 27.48
N LEU A 161 7.94 22.94 27.39
CA LEU A 161 6.96 22.65 26.35
C LEU A 161 5.59 23.07 26.84
N LEU A 162 4.93 23.93 26.07
CA LEU A 162 3.70 24.58 26.46
C LEU A 162 2.53 24.16 25.56
N TYR A 163 1.41 23.86 26.20
CA TYR A 163 0.13 23.62 25.56
C TYR A 163 -0.75 24.85 25.65
N ASN A 164 -1.43 25.21 24.56
CA ASN A 164 -2.53 26.18 24.66
C ASN A 164 -3.84 25.50 24.23
N PRO A 165 -4.77 25.24 25.16
CA PRO A 165 -6.03 24.57 24.86
C PRO A 165 -6.95 25.41 23.95
N LYS A 166 -6.82 26.75 23.96
CA LYS A 166 -7.61 27.65 23.11
C LYS A 166 -7.20 27.53 21.64
N LEU A 167 -5.92 27.32 21.34
CA LEU A 167 -5.41 27.14 19.97
C LEU A 167 -5.77 25.80 19.34
N SER A 168 -6.11 24.79 20.15
CA SER A 168 -6.45 23.45 19.68
C SER A 168 -7.90 23.32 19.20
N ARG A 169 -8.75 24.36 19.37
CA ARG A 169 -10.11 24.39 18.85
C ARG A 169 -10.11 24.88 17.39
N PRO A 170 -10.61 24.09 16.43
CA PRO A 170 -10.62 24.44 15.00
C PRO A 170 -11.65 25.54 14.61
N SER A 171 -12.26 26.25 15.57
CA SER A 171 -13.43 27.09 15.31
C SER A 171 -13.34 28.54 15.77
N THR A 172 -12.19 29.06 16.23
CA THR A 172 -12.12 30.50 16.52
C THR A 172 -11.98 31.26 15.19
N PRO A 173 -12.94 32.13 14.82
CA PRO A 173 -12.83 32.97 13.63
C PRO A 173 -11.53 33.78 13.69
N TRP A 174 -10.94 34.12 12.55
CA TRP A 174 -9.76 35.00 12.51
C TRP A 174 -10.01 36.35 13.20
N GLN A 175 -11.29 36.76 13.31
CA GLN A 175 -11.70 37.92 14.10
C GLN A 175 -11.38 37.79 15.62
N GLU A 176 -11.53 36.60 16.23
CA GLU A 176 -11.20 36.40 17.66
C GLU A 176 -9.68 36.31 17.92
N ARG A 177 -8.86 36.02 16.89
CA ARG A 177 -7.40 36.11 16.98
C ARG A 177 -6.91 37.56 17.04
N LEU A 178 -7.65 38.48 16.42
CA LEU A 178 -7.32 39.91 16.41
C LEU A 178 -7.79 40.62 17.68
N THR A 179 -8.79 40.10 18.39
CA THR A 179 -9.24 40.68 19.67
C THR A 179 -8.24 40.47 20.81
N TYR A 180 -7.22 39.61 20.68
CA TYR A 180 -6.09 39.58 21.63
C TYR A 180 -5.16 40.81 21.51
N PHE A 181 -5.29 41.59 20.43
CA PHE A 181 -4.56 42.84 20.21
C PHE A 181 -5.40 44.08 20.54
N ALA A 182 -6.67 43.92 20.89
CA ALA A 182 -7.53 45.01 21.34
C ALA A 182 -7.69 44.88 22.86
N GLY A 183 -7.21 45.86 23.61
CA GLY A 183 -7.50 45.93 25.04
C GLY A 183 -9.01 46.01 25.27
N ALA A 184 -9.45 45.77 26.50
CA ALA A 184 -10.86 45.92 26.90
C ALA A 184 -11.42 47.35 26.66
N ASP A 185 -10.54 48.30 26.32
CA ASP A 185 -10.74 49.71 26.01
C ASP A 185 -10.69 50.05 24.50
N GLY A 186 -10.42 49.09 23.61
CA GLY A 186 -10.43 49.32 22.16
C GLY A 186 -9.18 50.01 21.59
N GLU A 187 -8.14 50.22 22.40
CA GLU A 187 -6.83 50.66 21.91
C GLU A 187 -6.04 49.47 21.33
N PRO A 188 -5.30 49.66 20.23
CA PRO A 188 -4.42 48.64 19.70
C PRO A 188 -3.28 48.40 20.69
N LEU A 189 -3.40 47.37 21.50
CA LEU A 189 -2.29 46.81 22.26
C LEU A 189 -1.36 46.20 21.22
N ILE A 190 -0.33 46.96 20.81
CA ILE A 190 0.91 46.34 20.37
C ILE A 190 1.29 45.42 21.54
N PRO A 191 1.33 44.08 21.39
CA PRO A 191 1.65 43.20 22.49
C PRO A 191 3.12 43.41 22.79
N THR A 192 3.38 44.43 23.59
CA THR A 192 4.64 44.70 24.26
C THR A 192 4.65 43.81 25.49
N GLU A 193 4.22 42.56 25.34
CA GLU A 193 4.11 41.59 26.42
C GLU A 193 5.52 41.07 26.68
N SER A 194 6.23 41.91 27.42
CA SER A 194 7.65 41.80 27.71
C SER A 194 7.89 41.08 29.02
N ASP A 195 6.84 40.79 29.79
CA ASP A 195 6.94 40.01 31.02
C ASP A 195 6.81 38.50 30.74
N PRO A 196 7.78 37.68 31.18
CA PRO A 196 7.79 36.23 30.93
C PRO A 196 6.60 35.52 31.58
N GLY A 197 6.08 36.05 32.69
CA GLY A 197 4.95 35.46 33.41
C GLY A 197 3.63 35.56 32.65
N LEU A 198 3.39 36.68 31.95
CA LEU A 198 2.19 36.88 31.15
C LEU A 198 2.22 36.02 29.87
N ALA A 199 3.39 35.91 29.23
CA ALA A 199 3.59 35.08 28.04
C ALA A 199 3.27 33.57 28.25
N ILE A 200 3.33 33.10 29.50
CA ILE A 200 3.05 31.72 29.89
C ILE A 200 1.65 31.59 30.53
N ALA A 201 1.05 32.67 31.02
CA ALA A 201 -0.18 32.64 31.83
C ALA A 201 -1.34 31.86 31.19
N ASP A 202 -1.50 32.00 29.88
CA ASP A 202 -2.57 31.36 29.09
C ASP A 202 -2.24 29.91 28.66
N LYS A 203 -1.10 29.37 29.09
CA LYS A 203 -0.53 28.10 28.61
C LYS A 203 -0.25 27.13 29.74
N VAL A 204 -0.53 25.86 29.49
CA VAL A 204 -0.23 24.77 30.43
C VAL A 204 1.15 24.22 30.13
N VAL A 205 2.02 24.17 31.15
CA VAL A 205 3.34 23.54 31.04
C VAL A 205 3.16 22.03 30.97
N MET A 206 3.49 21.41 29.83
CA MET A 206 3.44 19.96 29.68
C MET A 206 4.69 19.27 30.22
N TYR A 207 5.84 19.89 29.95
CA TYR A 207 7.13 19.31 30.26
C TYR A 207 8.15 20.41 30.49
N THR A 208 9.05 20.19 31.44
CA THR A 208 10.14 21.09 31.78
C THR A 208 11.42 20.28 31.86
N ALA A 209 12.50 20.79 31.26
CA ALA A 209 13.83 20.24 31.45
C ALA A 209 14.85 21.36 31.55
N THR A 210 15.78 21.18 32.48
CA THR A 210 16.88 22.11 32.72
C THR A 210 18.20 21.36 32.51
N ARG A 211 19.13 21.98 31.76
CA ARG A 211 20.46 21.41 31.49
C ARG A 211 21.56 22.43 31.70
N PRO A 212 22.71 22.02 32.26
CA PRO A 212 23.89 22.86 32.30
C PRO A 212 24.49 22.99 30.90
N ALA A 213 25.05 24.15 30.62
CA ALA A 213 25.81 24.44 29.43
C ALA A 213 27.07 25.23 29.80
N LEU A 214 28.13 25.00 29.05
CA LEU A 214 29.40 25.68 29.19
C LEU A 214 29.94 25.99 27.79
N ILE A 215 30.44 27.20 27.61
CA ILE A 215 31.18 27.55 26.39
C ILE A 215 32.50 26.76 26.40
N PRO A 216 32.83 26.03 25.31
CA PRO A 216 34.08 25.30 25.22
C PRO A 216 35.27 26.20 25.57
N TYR A 217 35.96 25.83 26.64
CA TYR A 217 37.15 26.56 27.06
C TYR A 217 38.28 26.35 26.06
N THR A 218 38.95 27.44 25.69
CA THR A 218 40.23 27.36 25.00
C THR A 218 41.22 28.29 25.66
N HIS A 219 42.48 27.87 25.75
CA HIS A 219 43.51 28.69 26.36
C HIS A 219 43.77 29.99 25.57
N PRO A 220 43.98 31.15 26.22
CA PRO A 220 44.18 32.43 25.53
C PRO A 220 45.35 32.44 24.53
N VAL A 221 46.44 31.72 24.84
CA VAL A 221 47.59 31.58 23.91
C VAL A 221 47.22 30.80 22.65
N VAL A 222 46.38 29.76 22.79
CA VAL A 222 45.90 28.98 21.65
C VAL A 222 44.96 29.82 20.79
N GLU A 223 44.09 30.61 21.43
CA GLU A 223 43.21 31.54 20.73
C GLU A 223 44.01 32.60 19.97
N LEU A 224 45.01 33.23 20.59
CA LEU A 224 45.88 34.20 19.93
C LEU A 224 46.67 33.58 18.77
N ALA A 225 47.24 32.38 18.96
CA ALA A 225 47.94 31.67 17.89
C ALA A 225 46.99 31.34 16.72
N SER A 226 45.77 30.88 17.00
CA SER A 226 44.77 30.59 15.97
C SER A 226 44.31 31.85 15.23
N ARG A 227 44.10 32.97 15.94
CA ARG A 227 43.73 34.26 15.34
C ARG A 227 44.84 34.83 14.46
N LEU A 228 46.11 34.68 14.85
CA LEU A 228 47.25 35.09 14.02
C LEU A 228 47.41 34.21 12.78
N LEU A 229 47.34 32.88 12.94
CA LEU A 229 47.52 31.94 11.84
C LEU A 229 46.38 32.03 10.82
N PHE A 230 45.14 32.20 11.28
CA PHE A 230 43.96 32.30 10.44
C PHE A 230 43.48 33.74 10.23
N LEU A 231 44.32 34.76 10.48
CA LEU A 231 43.95 36.17 10.34
C LEU A 231 43.33 36.51 8.97
N PRO A 232 43.89 36.05 7.82
CA PRO A 232 43.28 36.31 6.52
C PRO A 232 41.86 35.74 6.43
N TYR A 233 41.65 34.54 6.97
CA TYR A 233 40.34 33.89 6.96
C TYR A 233 39.30 34.68 7.77
N HIS A 234 39.68 35.18 8.95
CA HIS A 234 38.79 35.96 9.81
C HIS A 234 38.45 37.34 9.20
N ILE A 235 39.36 37.95 8.44
CA ILE A 235 39.10 39.21 7.71
C ILE A 235 38.00 39.02 6.65
N PHE A 236 38.05 37.91 5.89
CA PHE A 236 37.03 37.61 4.89
C PHE A 236 35.73 37.04 5.50
N TYR A 237 35.83 36.32 6.62
CA TYR A 237 34.70 35.68 7.30
C TYR A 237 34.66 36.10 8.78
N PRO A 238 34.18 37.31 9.12
CA PRO A 238 34.18 37.82 10.49
C PRO A 238 33.27 37.03 11.46
N HIS A 239 32.31 36.27 10.95
CA HIS A 239 31.44 35.41 11.76
C HIS A 239 32.10 34.09 12.19
N SER A 240 33.35 33.85 11.80
CA SER A 240 34.09 32.61 12.10
C SER A 240 34.38 32.41 13.59
N GLU A 241 34.40 33.46 14.40
CA GLU A 241 34.65 33.36 15.84
C GLU A 241 33.42 32.94 16.67
N ALA A 242 32.25 32.77 16.04
CA ALA A 242 31.05 32.32 16.72
C ALA A 242 31.11 30.81 17.05
N THR A 243 30.73 30.46 18.26
CA THR A 243 30.67 29.06 18.71
C THR A 243 29.21 28.63 18.85
N THR A 244 28.85 27.48 18.29
CA THR A 244 27.50 26.91 18.42
C THR A 244 27.49 25.80 19.45
N LEU A 245 26.76 26.02 20.55
CA LEU A 245 26.56 25.07 21.63
C LEU A 245 25.33 24.21 21.32
N LYS A 246 25.52 22.90 21.17
CA LYS A 246 24.42 21.94 21.05
C LYS A 246 24.18 21.29 22.40
N ILE A 247 23.04 21.58 23.00
CA ILE A 247 22.66 21.12 24.33
C ILE A 247 21.52 20.11 24.16
N GLY A 248 21.77 18.84 24.50
CA GLY A 248 20.75 17.80 24.54
C GLY A 248 19.84 18.01 25.75
N VAL A 249 18.63 18.51 25.53
CA VAL A 249 17.71 18.87 26.61
C VAL A 249 16.95 17.65 27.11
N VAL A 250 16.32 16.94 26.19
CA VAL A 250 15.46 15.80 26.49
C VAL A 250 15.75 14.69 25.51
N GLU A 251 15.74 13.46 26.01
CA GLU A 251 15.89 12.26 25.21
C GLU A 251 14.56 11.50 25.21
N ARG A 252 14.16 11.00 24.03
CA ARG A 252 13.04 10.07 23.84
C ARG A 252 11.72 10.54 24.44
N LEU A 253 11.43 11.85 24.40
CA LEU A 253 10.18 12.39 24.88
C LEU A 253 9.04 11.97 23.95
N ALA A 254 8.12 11.15 24.46
CA ALA A 254 6.91 10.76 23.74
C ALA A 254 5.69 11.46 24.34
N PHE A 255 4.87 12.05 23.47
CA PHE A 255 3.61 12.65 23.90
C PHE A 255 2.52 11.55 24.00
N PRO A 256 1.87 11.38 25.17
CA PRO A 256 0.82 10.39 25.35
C PRO A 256 -0.40 10.65 24.44
N ARG A 257 -1.27 9.65 24.33
CA ARG A 257 -2.38 9.59 23.36
C ARG A 257 -3.43 10.71 23.59
N ALA A 258 -4.03 11.13 22.46
CA ALA A 258 -5.19 12.03 22.30
C ALA A 258 -4.95 13.56 22.32
N GLY A 259 -4.50 14.11 21.18
CA GLY A 259 -4.70 15.52 20.80
C GLY A 259 -3.89 16.58 21.57
N ILE A 260 -3.23 16.20 22.66
CA ILE A 260 -2.43 17.09 23.50
C ILE A 260 -0.99 17.08 22.97
N LEU A 261 -0.72 17.94 21.99
CA LEU A 261 0.62 18.20 21.46
C LEU A 261 1.08 19.60 21.92
N PRO A 262 2.38 19.83 22.16
CA PRO A 262 2.86 21.15 22.52
C PRO A 262 2.69 22.10 21.33
N ASN A 263 2.09 23.26 21.61
CA ASN A 263 1.83 24.29 20.59
C ASN A 263 2.89 25.39 20.60
N SER A 264 3.66 25.51 21.69
CA SER A 264 4.78 26.45 21.79
C SER A 264 5.89 25.93 22.69
N VAL A 265 7.11 26.42 22.48
CA VAL A 265 8.28 26.18 23.34
C VAL A 265 8.70 27.48 23.96
N TYR A 266 8.89 27.47 25.27
CA TYR A 266 9.52 28.55 26.02
C TYR A 266 10.92 28.12 26.43
N VAL A 267 11.92 28.91 26.08
CA VAL A 267 13.32 28.67 26.42
C VAL A 267 13.79 29.81 27.30
N GLU A 268 14.38 29.49 28.43
CA GLU A 268 14.97 30.45 29.36
C GLU A 268 16.45 30.09 29.55
N VAL A 269 17.34 31.04 29.29
CA VAL A 269 18.77 30.87 29.52
C VAL A 269 19.10 31.53 30.85
N GLN A 270 19.31 30.69 31.87
CA GLN A 270 19.59 31.10 33.25
C GLN A 270 21.06 31.52 33.43
N ALA A 271 21.49 32.45 32.58
CA ALA A 271 22.79 33.07 32.60
C ALA A 271 22.70 34.55 33.01
N GLY A 272 21.53 35.05 33.40
CA GLY A 272 21.30 36.48 33.56
C GLY A 272 21.07 37.19 32.22
N GLN A 273 21.15 38.52 32.22
CA GLN A 273 21.00 39.35 31.02
C GLN A 273 22.33 39.65 30.31
N THR A 274 23.46 39.28 30.89
CA THR A 274 24.79 39.61 30.37
C THR A 274 25.28 38.65 29.29
N LEU A 275 24.66 37.48 29.16
CA LEU A 275 25.04 36.49 28.14
C LEU A 275 24.61 36.98 26.75
N GLN A 276 25.57 37.14 25.87
CA GLN A 276 25.35 37.59 24.49
C GLN A 276 25.13 36.37 23.60
N THR A 277 24.10 36.40 22.75
CA THR A 277 23.80 35.32 21.80
C THR A 277 23.40 35.90 20.46
N TYR A 278 23.89 35.33 19.35
CA TYR A 278 23.46 35.69 18.00
C TYR A 278 22.14 35.04 17.61
N LYS A 279 22.01 33.72 17.87
CA LYS A 279 20.85 32.93 17.47
C LYS A 279 20.61 31.79 18.45
N ALA A 280 19.35 31.51 18.72
CA ALA A 280 18.92 30.28 19.37
C ALA A 280 17.97 29.51 18.44
N SER A 281 18.04 28.19 18.48
CA SER A 281 17.11 27.33 17.76
C SER A 281 16.92 26.03 18.50
N VAL A 282 15.67 25.57 18.56
CA VAL A 282 15.32 24.28 19.16
C VAL A 282 15.10 23.29 18.04
N THR A 283 15.77 22.16 18.13
CA THR A 283 15.71 21.09 17.15
C THR A 283 15.07 19.86 17.79
N PHE A 284 13.94 19.45 17.22
CA PHE A 284 13.25 18.21 17.52
C PHE A 284 13.73 17.14 16.54
N SER A 285 14.34 16.08 17.04
CA SER A 285 14.75 14.93 16.26
C SER A 285 13.84 13.75 16.55
N ALA A 286 13.15 13.24 15.54
CA ALA A 286 12.25 12.09 15.70
C ALA A 286 13.06 10.79 15.74
N GLN A 287 12.97 10.05 16.85
CA GLN A 287 13.53 8.70 16.93
C GLN A 287 12.56 7.69 16.30
N LEU A 288 12.65 7.53 14.98
CA LEU A 288 11.78 6.60 14.25
C LEU A 288 12.04 5.16 14.73
N GLY A 289 10.96 4.44 15.05
CA GLY A 289 10.99 3.02 15.40
C GLY A 289 9.95 2.22 14.61
N GLY A 290 10.14 0.90 14.53
CA GLY A 290 9.20 -0.03 13.89
C GLY A 290 8.94 0.28 12.42
N LEU A 291 7.67 0.31 12.01
CA LEU A 291 7.26 0.54 10.62
C LEU A 291 7.75 1.89 10.07
N ARG A 292 7.72 2.96 10.89
CA ARG A 292 8.20 4.29 10.48
C ARG A 292 9.69 4.29 10.18
N TRP A 293 10.46 3.58 11.01
CA TRP A 293 11.88 3.39 10.77
C TRP A 293 12.13 2.59 9.51
N ALA A 294 11.42 1.48 9.30
CA ALA A 294 11.54 0.68 8.08
C ALA A 294 11.26 1.52 6.83
N MET A 295 10.17 2.28 6.82
CA MET A 295 9.81 3.18 5.71
C MET A 295 10.90 4.21 5.40
N TYR A 296 11.63 4.69 6.42
CA TYR A 296 12.69 5.68 6.24
C TYR A 296 14.05 5.04 5.88
N GLN A 297 14.44 3.99 6.59
CA GLN A 297 15.73 3.27 6.43
C GLN A 297 15.85 2.65 5.04
N PHE A 298 14.74 2.10 4.52
CA PHE A 298 14.63 1.64 3.14
C PHE A 298 14.46 2.85 2.21
N TRP A 299 15.46 3.75 2.19
CA TRP A 299 15.63 4.99 1.40
C TRP A 299 14.63 5.17 0.23
N GLY A 300 13.39 5.54 0.57
CA GLY A 300 12.29 5.92 -0.34
C GLY A 300 11.76 4.84 -1.30
N ILE A 301 12.60 4.38 -2.23
CA ILE A 301 12.21 3.58 -3.40
C ILE A 301 11.76 2.15 -3.03
N PRO A 302 12.52 1.37 -2.23
CA PRO A 302 12.09 0.00 -1.93
C PRO A 302 10.82 -0.04 -1.08
N ALA A 303 10.68 0.85 -0.10
CA ALA A 303 9.44 0.95 0.67
C ALA A 303 8.26 1.34 -0.23
N PHE A 304 8.43 2.34 -1.10
CA PHE A 304 7.40 2.74 -2.06
C PHE A 304 6.94 1.57 -2.93
N VAL A 305 7.87 0.81 -3.53
CA VAL A 305 7.52 -0.34 -4.39
C VAL A 305 6.81 -1.44 -3.61
N VAL A 306 7.31 -1.81 -2.43
CA VAL A 306 6.71 -2.90 -1.63
C VAL A 306 5.30 -2.53 -1.16
N PHE A 307 5.09 -1.34 -0.61
CA PHE A 307 3.78 -0.92 -0.11
C PHE A 307 2.77 -0.72 -1.23
N THR A 308 3.17 -0.09 -2.33
CA THR A 308 2.27 0.10 -3.49
C THR A 308 1.93 -1.24 -4.15
N PHE A 309 2.90 -2.13 -4.33
CA PHE A 309 2.63 -3.46 -4.87
C PHE A 309 1.71 -4.27 -3.96
N THR A 310 1.91 -4.23 -2.65
CA THR A 310 1.06 -4.95 -1.69
C THR A 310 -0.37 -4.42 -1.71
N PHE A 311 -0.56 -3.09 -1.68
CA PHE A 311 -1.89 -2.49 -1.74
C PHE A 311 -2.58 -2.78 -3.08
N TRP A 312 -1.85 -2.67 -4.20
CA TRP A 312 -2.34 -3.04 -5.52
C TRP A 312 -2.75 -4.51 -5.59
N ALA A 313 -1.91 -5.43 -5.11
CA ALA A 313 -2.20 -6.87 -5.10
C ALA A 313 -3.43 -7.21 -4.26
N VAL A 314 -3.58 -6.60 -3.07
CA VAL A 314 -4.77 -6.75 -2.23
C VAL A 314 -6.02 -6.23 -2.96
N SER A 315 -5.95 -5.07 -3.59
CA SER A 315 -7.08 -4.51 -4.36
C SER A 315 -7.48 -5.37 -5.56
N MET A 316 -6.50 -5.94 -6.28
CA MET A 316 -6.74 -6.87 -7.39
C MET A 316 -7.35 -8.18 -6.91
N SER A 317 -6.84 -8.74 -5.81
CA SER A 317 -7.37 -9.97 -5.24
C SER A 317 -8.83 -9.81 -4.77
N SER A 318 -9.14 -8.71 -4.09
CA SER A 318 -10.50 -8.39 -3.64
C SER A 318 -11.44 -8.20 -4.83
N THR A 319 -10.99 -7.50 -5.88
CA THR A 319 -11.80 -7.26 -7.07
C THR A 319 -12.06 -8.56 -7.84
N LEU A 320 -11.06 -9.44 -7.95
CA LEU A 320 -11.23 -10.76 -8.58
C LEU A 320 -12.21 -11.64 -7.78
N THR A 321 -12.11 -11.65 -6.44
CA THR A 321 -13.08 -12.36 -5.60
C THR A 321 -14.49 -11.80 -5.70
N ALA A 322 -14.63 -10.47 -5.81
CA ALA A 322 -15.93 -9.83 -5.99
C ALA A 322 -16.55 -10.17 -7.34
N LEU A 323 -15.77 -10.15 -8.42
CA LEU A 323 -16.23 -10.58 -9.75
C LEU A 323 -16.62 -12.06 -9.77
N ALA A 324 -15.85 -12.93 -9.10
CA ALA A 324 -16.18 -14.34 -8.96
C ALA A 324 -17.48 -14.56 -8.18
N ALA A 325 -17.68 -13.81 -7.09
CA ALA A 325 -18.92 -13.86 -6.31
C ALA A 325 -20.14 -13.39 -7.12
N ILE A 326 -20.01 -12.29 -7.87
CA ILE A 326 -21.06 -11.80 -8.77
C ILE A 326 -21.36 -12.83 -9.86
N GLY A 327 -20.33 -13.44 -10.45
CA GLY A 327 -20.49 -14.50 -11.44
C GLY A 327 -21.22 -15.72 -10.89
N ALA A 328 -20.91 -16.13 -9.66
CA ALA A 328 -21.61 -17.21 -8.97
C ALA A 328 -23.07 -16.85 -8.65
N TRP A 329 -23.34 -15.59 -8.30
CA TRP A 329 -24.70 -15.11 -8.01
C TRP A 329 -25.58 -15.07 -9.26
N ILE A 330 -25.02 -14.63 -10.40
CA ILE A 330 -25.73 -14.62 -11.69
C ILE A 330 -25.98 -16.05 -12.21
N ASN A 331 -25.06 -16.98 -11.94
CA ASN A 331 -25.17 -18.38 -12.35
C ASN A 331 -25.87 -19.29 -11.33
N CYS A 332 -26.54 -18.76 -10.29
CA CYS A 332 -27.30 -19.57 -9.34
C CYS A 332 -28.33 -20.43 -10.11
N PRO A 333 -28.17 -21.76 -10.15
CA PRO A 333 -29.19 -22.63 -10.72
C PRO A 333 -30.41 -22.60 -9.80
N GLU A 334 -31.58 -22.25 -10.33
CA GLU A 334 -32.83 -22.43 -9.61
C GLU A 334 -32.93 -23.88 -9.12
N PRO A 335 -33.30 -24.14 -7.85
CA PRO A 335 -33.43 -25.51 -7.37
C PRO A 335 -34.62 -26.17 -8.09
N VAL A 336 -34.31 -27.01 -9.07
CA VAL A 336 -35.28 -27.90 -9.71
C VAL A 336 -35.90 -28.77 -8.63
N LYS A 337 -37.18 -28.54 -8.33
CA LYS A 337 -38.00 -29.37 -7.43
C LYS A 337 -37.98 -30.81 -7.95
N LYS A 338 -37.17 -31.67 -7.33
CA LYS A 338 -37.23 -33.12 -7.53
C LYS A 338 -38.54 -33.63 -6.94
N VAL A 339 -39.56 -33.80 -7.77
CA VAL A 339 -40.73 -34.61 -7.43
C VAL A 339 -40.25 -36.07 -7.29
N ARG A 340 -40.17 -36.52 -6.04
CA ARG A 340 -39.85 -37.90 -5.66
C ARG A 340 -40.97 -38.83 -6.16
N LYS A 341 -40.73 -39.54 -7.26
CA LYS A 341 -41.52 -40.72 -7.63
C LYS A 341 -41.01 -41.90 -6.80
N GLU A 342 -41.71 -42.20 -5.71
CA GLU A 342 -41.61 -43.50 -5.05
C GLU A 342 -42.73 -44.40 -5.55
N ILE A 343 -42.36 -45.47 -6.24
CA ILE A 343 -43.23 -46.61 -6.54
C ILE A 343 -42.92 -47.67 -5.47
N GLN A 344 -43.88 -47.81 -4.55
CA GLN A 344 -44.54 -49.05 -4.14
C GLN A 344 -43.70 -50.12 -3.40
N GLU A 345 -44.01 -50.30 -2.10
CA GLU A 345 -44.39 -51.61 -1.56
C GLU A 345 -45.22 -51.49 -0.27
N ASP A 346 -46.25 -52.34 -0.20
CA ASP A 346 -46.96 -52.87 0.96
C ASP A 346 -48.13 -52.16 1.70
N ARG A 347 -49.30 -52.79 1.48
CA ARG A 347 -50.30 -53.30 2.44
C ARG A 347 -51.44 -52.41 2.96
N LYS A 348 -52.62 -52.74 2.39
CA LYS A 348 -53.94 -52.99 3.02
C LYS A 348 -54.67 -51.82 3.69
N GLY A 349 -55.85 -51.48 3.14
CA GLY A 349 -56.99 -51.02 3.96
C GLY A 349 -58.04 -50.14 3.26
N LYS A 350 -59.09 -50.79 2.71
CA LYS A 350 -60.52 -50.38 2.58
C LYS A 350 -60.97 -48.89 2.51
N GLY A 351 -61.90 -48.65 1.57
CA GLY A 351 -62.99 -47.63 1.62
C GLY A 351 -62.80 -46.48 0.63
N GLN A 352 -63.36 -46.51 -0.59
CA GLN A 352 -64.74 -46.15 -0.99
C GLN A 352 -65.08 -44.63 -0.89
N ALA A 353 -65.55 -44.09 -2.04
CA ALA A 353 -66.36 -42.87 -2.25
C ALA A 353 -65.63 -41.51 -2.22
N THR A 354 -65.87 -40.47 -3.03
CA THR A 354 -66.57 -40.19 -4.31
C THR A 354 -66.32 -38.69 -4.62
N ILE A 355 -66.22 -38.31 -5.92
CA ILE A 355 -66.89 -37.15 -6.56
C ILE A 355 -66.34 -35.70 -6.39
N LYS A 356 -65.96 -35.12 -7.56
CA LYS A 356 -66.12 -33.72 -8.08
C LYS A 356 -65.42 -32.56 -7.35
N ALA A 357 -65.09 -31.43 -7.97
CA ALA A 357 -65.05 -30.93 -9.35
C ALA A 357 -64.43 -29.51 -9.32
N GLU A 358 -63.97 -29.06 -10.50
CA GLU A 358 -63.89 -27.65 -10.96
C GLU A 358 -62.90 -26.70 -10.26
N GLY A 359 -62.19 -25.82 -10.98
CA GLY A 359 -62.23 -25.46 -12.39
C GLY A 359 -61.07 -24.53 -12.80
N GLU A 360 -60.95 -24.36 -14.12
CA GLU A 360 -60.55 -23.17 -14.90
C GLU A 360 -59.38 -22.27 -14.45
N HIS A 361 -58.63 -21.59 -15.31
CA HIS A 361 -58.32 -21.59 -16.74
C HIS A 361 -57.33 -20.41 -16.89
N ASN A 362 -56.29 -20.57 -17.70
CA ASN A 362 -55.65 -19.57 -18.58
C ASN A 362 -54.14 -19.82 -18.68
N GLU A 363 -53.84 -20.58 -19.72
CA GLU A 363 -52.56 -20.80 -20.33
C GLU A 363 -52.23 -19.61 -21.25
N ASP A 364 -50.99 -19.14 -21.19
CA ASP A 364 -50.30 -18.50 -22.32
C ASP A 364 -48.86 -19.06 -22.31
N GLY A 365 -48.71 -20.24 -22.91
CA GLY A 365 -47.45 -20.97 -23.01
C GLY A 365 -47.34 -21.58 -24.40
N LEU A 366 -46.56 -20.91 -25.24
CA LEU A 366 -46.28 -21.26 -26.63
C LEU A 366 -45.91 -22.75 -26.78
N SER A 367 -46.50 -23.35 -27.81
CA SER A 367 -46.57 -24.78 -28.08
C SER A 367 -45.24 -25.43 -28.44
N ASP A 368 -44.75 -26.33 -27.58
CA ASP A 368 -43.83 -27.40 -27.97
C ASP A 368 -44.68 -28.62 -28.34
N THR A 369 -45.08 -28.69 -29.62
CA THR A 369 -45.92 -29.77 -30.12
C THR A 369 -45.06 -31.01 -30.40
N GLU A 370 -45.25 -32.07 -29.60
CA GLU A 370 -44.77 -33.41 -29.95
C GLU A 370 -45.41 -33.83 -31.29
N ARG A 371 -44.59 -34.01 -32.32
CA ARG A 371 -45.04 -34.47 -33.65
C ARG A 371 -45.41 -35.94 -33.61
N THR A 372 -46.65 -36.23 -33.23
CA THR A 372 -47.27 -37.54 -33.43
C THR A 372 -47.87 -37.59 -34.84
N PHE A 373 -47.29 -38.39 -35.72
CA PHE A 373 -47.84 -38.59 -37.07
C PHE A 373 -49.08 -39.51 -37.00
N PRO A 374 -50.15 -39.25 -37.76
CA PRO A 374 -51.29 -40.15 -37.81
C PRO A 374 -50.87 -41.48 -38.45
N SER A 375 -50.98 -42.58 -37.71
CA SER A 375 -50.85 -43.93 -38.24
C SER A 375 -52.24 -44.49 -38.58
N SER A 376 -52.32 -45.29 -39.64
CA SER A 376 -53.57 -45.95 -40.04
C SER A 376 -54.04 -46.94 -38.97
N SER A 377 -55.35 -47.16 -38.92
CA SER A 377 -56.20 -47.48 -37.74
C SER A 377 -55.96 -48.77 -36.94
N LYS A 378 -54.77 -49.40 -36.98
CA LYS A 378 -54.47 -50.60 -36.16
C LYS A 378 -53.04 -50.74 -35.62
N GLN A 379 -52.27 -49.66 -35.41
CA GLN A 379 -50.95 -49.75 -34.75
C GLN A 379 -50.81 -48.78 -33.56
N PRO A 380 -50.10 -49.16 -32.48
CA PRO A 380 -49.83 -48.27 -31.34
C PRO A 380 -48.81 -47.18 -31.72
N ALA A 381 -48.97 -45.99 -31.14
CA ALA A 381 -48.17 -44.81 -31.47
C ALA A 381 -46.69 -44.98 -31.07
N LEU A 382 -45.79 -44.65 -32.01
CA LEU A 382 -44.34 -44.68 -31.79
C LEU A 382 -43.88 -43.38 -31.13
N LYS A 383 -43.32 -43.48 -29.92
CA LYS A 383 -42.65 -42.38 -29.19
C LYS A 383 -41.14 -42.47 -29.43
N PHE A 384 -40.51 -41.39 -29.87
CA PHE A 384 -39.06 -41.33 -30.10
C PHE A 384 -38.39 -40.57 -28.95
N GLU A 385 -37.61 -41.25 -28.10
CA GLU A 385 -36.75 -40.60 -27.10
C GLU A 385 -35.33 -40.47 -27.68
N GLY A 386 -34.79 -39.25 -27.62
CA GLY A 386 -33.48 -38.91 -28.17
C GLY A 386 -32.33 -39.61 -27.43
N ARG A 387 -31.73 -40.61 -28.07
CA ARG A 387 -30.54 -41.32 -27.56
C ARG A 387 -29.28 -40.48 -27.82
N ILE A 388 -28.68 -39.95 -26.76
CA ILE A 388 -27.38 -39.26 -26.80
C ILE A 388 -26.28 -40.33 -26.99
N LYS A 389 -25.41 -40.12 -27.98
CA LYS A 389 -24.22 -40.95 -28.22
C LYS A 389 -23.08 -40.52 -27.29
N GLN A 390 -22.48 -41.49 -26.59
CA GLN A 390 -21.15 -41.39 -25.98
C GLN A 390 -20.23 -42.36 -26.72
N GLU A 391 -19.03 -41.93 -27.08
CA GLU A 391 -18.03 -42.76 -27.74
C GLU A 391 -17.01 -43.33 -26.74
N GLU A 392 -16.53 -44.52 -27.12
CA GLU A 392 -15.28 -45.22 -26.81
C GLU A 392 -15.11 -46.12 -25.57
N GLY A 393 -14.67 -47.35 -25.87
CA GLY A 393 -14.16 -48.36 -24.95
C GLY A 393 -14.14 -49.74 -25.63
N VAL A 394 -13.02 -50.08 -26.29
CA VAL A 394 -12.79 -51.36 -27.00
C VAL A 394 -12.36 -52.45 -26.02
N ASP A 395 -13.15 -53.53 -26.07
CA ASP A 395 -13.08 -54.91 -25.55
C ASP A 395 -11.84 -55.45 -24.81
N ASP A 396 -12.11 -55.98 -23.61
CA ASP A 396 -11.36 -57.06 -22.95
C ASP A 396 -12.24 -58.33 -22.92
N SER A 397 -11.73 -59.45 -23.46
CA SER A 397 -12.27 -60.78 -23.17
C SER A 397 -11.14 -61.81 -23.09
N VAL A 398 -10.92 -62.34 -21.89
CA VAL A 398 -10.00 -63.44 -21.62
C VAL A 398 -10.76 -64.53 -20.86
N ALA A 399 -10.78 -65.74 -21.43
CA ALA A 399 -11.03 -66.96 -20.68
C ALA A 399 -10.12 -68.09 -21.20
N GLN A 400 -9.21 -68.49 -20.31
CA GLN A 400 -8.80 -69.87 -20.00
C GLN A 400 -7.84 -70.62 -20.95
N LEU A 401 -6.65 -70.98 -20.43
CA LEU A 401 -6.16 -72.37 -20.23
C LEU A 401 -4.74 -72.41 -19.61
N VAL A 402 -4.68 -72.90 -18.35
CA VAL A 402 -3.81 -73.99 -17.82
C VAL A 402 -2.29 -73.97 -18.10
N ASN A 403 -1.48 -73.78 -17.05
CA ASN A 403 -0.55 -74.80 -16.50
C ASN A 403 0.16 -74.33 -15.21
N VAL A 404 0.46 -75.31 -14.35
CA VAL A 404 0.95 -75.31 -12.95
C VAL A 404 2.26 -76.16 -12.95
N PRO A 405 3.07 -76.32 -11.87
CA PRO A 405 4.09 -75.50 -11.16
C PRO A 405 5.48 -76.26 -11.14
N PRO A 406 6.22 -76.52 -10.00
CA PRO A 406 6.85 -75.73 -8.91
C PRO A 406 8.38 -76.04 -8.72
N ALA A 407 9.05 -75.41 -7.72
CA ALA A 407 10.00 -75.99 -6.70
C ALA A 407 11.03 -74.94 -6.20
N ALA A 408 11.00 -74.57 -4.90
CA ALA A 408 11.94 -74.96 -3.80
C ALA A 408 13.10 -73.93 -3.64
N GLU A 409 13.59 -73.49 -2.47
CA GLU A 409 13.54 -73.92 -1.06
C GLU A 409 14.15 -72.82 -0.15
N ALA A 410 13.81 -72.84 1.16
CA ALA A 410 14.58 -72.41 2.36
C ALA A 410 14.92 -70.92 2.62
N ASP A 411 15.06 -70.38 3.83
CA ASP A 411 14.70 -70.70 5.24
C ASP A 411 15.17 -69.48 6.10
N ASP A 412 14.70 -69.45 7.35
CA ASP A 412 15.20 -68.75 8.56
C ASP A 412 14.73 -67.33 8.97
N GLU A 413 14.21 -67.38 10.20
CA GLU A 413 13.54 -66.49 11.15
C GLU A 413 14.27 -65.19 11.58
N ASP A 414 13.50 -64.21 12.08
CA ASP A 414 13.61 -63.72 13.48
C ASP A 414 12.41 -62.83 13.86
N ASP A 415 12.04 -62.96 15.13
CA ASP A 415 10.79 -62.58 15.80
C ASP A 415 10.66 -61.10 16.21
N GLY A 416 9.43 -60.71 16.58
CA GLY A 416 9.21 -59.62 17.53
C GLY A 416 7.96 -58.77 17.29
N ASP A 417 6.79 -59.33 17.62
CA ASP A 417 5.83 -58.82 18.63
C ASP A 417 5.42 -57.32 18.60
N ASP A 418 4.19 -56.87 18.82
CA ASP A 418 2.87 -57.46 19.08
C ASP A 418 1.94 -56.24 19.30
N PHE A 419 0.75 -56.24 18.67
CA PHE A 419 -0.54 -55.71 19.13
C PHE A 419 -0.67 -54.21 19.52
N GLY A 420 -1.71 -53.48 19.14
CA GLY A 420 -2.98 -53.80 18.49
C GLY A 420 -3.94 -52.61 18.67
N ASP A 421 -4.53 -52.14 17.58
CA ASP A 421 -5.78 -51.34 17.57
C ASP A 421 -6.95 -52.27 18.02
N PRO A 422 -8.12 -51.79 18.55
CA PRO A 422 -9.09 -50.94 17.81
C PRO A 422 -10.10 -50.13 18.72
N PRO A 423 -11.33 -49.72 18.31
CA PRO A 423 -11.65 -48.57 17.45
C PRO A 423 -12.83 -47.70 18.05
N PRO A 424 -13.76 -47.05 17.29
CA PRO A 424 -14.04 -45.62 17.38
C PRO A 424 -15.44 -45.27 17.92
N ASP A 425 -15.75 -43.98 18.17
CA ASP A 425 -17.10 -43.50 17.87
C ASP A 425 -17.30 -41.98 17.65
N TYR A 426 -18.32 -41.76 16.86
CA TYR A 426 -19.03 -40.61 16.29
C TYR A 426 -19.18 -39.26 17.05
N ARG A 427 -19.28 -38.19 16.22
CA ARG A 427 -20.15 -36.97 16.33
C ARG A 427 -19.82 -35.95 17.43
N ASP A 428 -20.15 -34.66 17.37
CA ASP A 428 -20.76 -33.72 16.42
C ASP A 428 -20.70 -32.34 17.12
N SER A 429 -20.68 -31.26 16.34
CA SER A 429 -21.14 -29.91 16.65
C SER A 429 -20.66 -29.18 17.92
N GLY A 430 -20.09 -28.00 17.66
CA GLY A 430 -20.73 -26.81 18.22
C GLY A 430 -19.87 -25.94 19.14
N ILE A 431 -19.64 -24.74 18.64
CA ILE A 431 -19.84 -23.47 19.37
C ILE A 431 -18.72 -22.98 20.29
N GLY A 432 -18.21 -21.79 19.92
CA GLY A 432 -18.11 -20.63 20.79
C GLY A 432 -17.17 -20.70 21.98
N THR A 433 -16.01 -20.04 21.86
CA THR A 433 -15.34 -19.42 23.02
C THR A 433 -14.84 -18.03 22.66
N SER A 434 -15.64 -17.04 23.01
CA SER A 434 -15.16 -15.73 23.44
C SER A 434 -14.21 -15.93 24.62
N TYR A 435 -12.98 -15.44 24.49
CA TYR A 435 -12.01 -15.42 25.59
C TYR A 435 -12.21 -14.10 26.35
N ASP A 436 -12.76 -14.21 27.55
CA ASP A 436 -12.82 -13.15 28.56
C ASP A 436 -11.90 -13.52 29.73
N ASP A 437 -11.53 -12.45 30.41
CA ASP A 437 -10.55 -12.25 31.46
C ASP A 437 -10.77 -13.12 32.71
N SER A 438 -9.68 -13.65 33.28
CA SER A 438 -9.43 -13.78 34.73
C SER A 438 -8.40 -14.87 35.04
N VAL A 439 -7.21 -14.46 35.46
CA VAL A 439 -6.43 -15.25 36.43
C VAL A 439 -6.05 -14.34 37.60
N VAL A 440 -6.85 -14.50 38.64
CA VAL A 440 -6.58 -14.11 40.02
C VAL A 440 -5.41 -14.95 40.54
N SER A 441 -4.37 -14.30 41.05
CA SER A 441 -3.52 -14.89 42.10
C SER A 441 -3.53 -13.97 43.32
N ARG A 442 -4.39 -14.39 44.26
CA ARG A 442 -4.22 -14.42 45.72
C ARG A 442 -3.22 -13.44 46.32
N GLU A 443 -3.72 -12.46 47.08
CA GLU A 443 -3.18 -12.20 48.41
C GLU A 443 -4.17 -11.46 49.33
N GLY A 444 -4.34 -11.97 50.55
CA GLY A 444 -4.49 -11.13 51.75
C GLY A 444 -5.87 -10.61 52.15
N VAL A 445 -6.77 -11.48 52.59
CA VAL A 445 -7.89 -11.08 53.48
C VAL A 445 -7.34 -10.77 54.87
N LYS A 446 -7.51 -9.53 55.35
CA LYS A 446 -7.47 -9.19 56.78
C LYS A 446 -8.70 -8.38 57.16
N ARG A 447 -9.49 -8.95 58.09
CA ARG A 447 -10.80 -8.47 58.54
C ARG A 447 -10.68 -7.40 59.64
N ARG A 448 -11.61 -6.44 59.56
CA ARG A 448 -12.32 -5.68 60.62
C ARG A 448 -11.54 -4.67 61.49
N ARG A 449 -12.03 -3.42 61.47
CA ARG A 449 -12.81 -2.85 62.59
C ARG A 449 -13.70 -1.68 62.15
N SER A 450 -14.94 -1.76 62.59
CA SER A 450 -15.95 -0.70 62.63
C SER A 450 -15.58 0.36 63.68
N GLY A 451 -15.85 1.63 63.39
CA GLY A 451 -15.73 2.74 64.34
C GLY A 451 -16.53 3.94 63.85
N GLN A 452 -17.75 4.06 64.36
CA GLN A 452 -18.68 5.17 64.22
C GLN A 452 -18.38 6.22 65.31
N GLY A 453 -18.37 7.51 64.98
CA GLY A 453 -18.35 8.63 65.95
C GLY A 453 -17.84 9.93 65.31
N LEU A 454 -18.73 10.81 64.85
CA LEU A 454 -19.31 11.98 65.55
C LEU A 454 -18.36 13.19 65.75
N ARG A 455 -18.73 14.28 65.07
CA ARG A 455 -18.78 15.70 65.51
C ARG A 455 -18.00 16.08 66.79
N ARG A 456 -17.10 17.09 66.68
CA ARG A 456 -17.29 18.48 67.14
C ARG A 456 -16.03 19.31 66.85
N GLY A 457 -16.22 20.62 66.73
CA GLY A 457 -15.24 21.57 66.24
C GLY A 457 -14.22 22.07 67.27
N GLY A 458 -13.36 22.92 66.72
CA GLY A 458 -12.43 23.86 67.33
C GLY A 458 -12.18 24.94 66.30
#